data_AF-A0A3B0X3N4-F1
#
_entry.id   AF-A0A3B0X3N4-F1
#
_cell.length_a   1.000
_cell.length_b   1.000
_cell.length_c   1.000
_cell.angle_alpha   90.00
_cell.angle_beta   90.00
_cell.angle_gamma   90.00
#
_symmetry.space_group_name_H-M   'P 1'
#
loop_
_entity.id
_entity.type
_entity.pdbx_description
1 polymer ?
#
loop_
_entity_poly.entity_id
_entity_poly.type
_entity_poly.pdbx_seq_one_letter_code
_entity_poly.pdbx_strand_id
1 'polypeptide(L)'
;MSYAHLYSPNQHVANCMKASLWNILSAAPHRLFFFSGAVQLILPLLIWLIELTGRYTSLWPPIQTVIPATWAHGFVMIYAIFIFFIAGFLMTVFPRWMNGEPVKKEAYIAAFFWLNAGVIIFELSLFYNLTSVFSGIVIFLFGWIYTLYILYQSFKSSAAKNRHYETVILLALICGSAGLGSYAWWIYSGNWLFLELSGDIGFWLYLLPTLFSVSHRMLPFFSKSVIDDYTIFQPAITLWIFLAGCITHFLLLQLQLQGWLFIADIPMAAVALLHSVRWQLHRSFKDRLLAVLHMAFFWLFIGMALFSIQSLVLLISGEYIFDKAPLHAISI
;
A
#
# COMPACT_ATOMS: atom_id res chain seq x y z
N MET A 1 8.60 -48.56 48.80
CA MET A 1 9.37 -48.46 47.54
C MET A 1 8.39 -48.41 46.39
N SER A 2 8.14 -47.26 45.77
CA SER A 2 7.66 -47.16 44.38
C SER A 2 7.57 -45.69 43.96
N TYR A 3 7.69 -45.49 42.64
CA TYR A 3 7.48 -44.27 41.85
C TYR A 3 8.74 -43.49 41.45
N ALA A 4 9.52 -44.12 40.58
CA ALA A 4 10.20 -43.41 39.48
C ALA A 4 9.40 -43.67 38.19
N HIS A 5 8.60 -42.69 37.75
CA HIS A 5 8.11 -42.65 36.37
C HIS A 5 8.76 -41.45 35.66
N LEU A 6 9.63 -41.81 34.72
CA LEU A 6 10.39 -40.95 33.83
C LEU A 6 9.46 -40.05 33.01
N TYR A 7 9.58 -38.74 33.20
CA TYR A 7 9.14 -37.73 32.25
C TYR A 7 10.06 -37.83 31.02
N SER A 8 9.56 -38.39 29.92
CA SER A 8 10.31 -38.50 28.66
C SER A 8 10.33 -37.14 27.94
N PRO A 9 11.50 -36.51 27.72
CA PRO A 9 11.61 -35.24 26.98
C PRO A 9 11.16 -35.35 25.51
N ASN A 10 11.00 -36.57 24.99
CA ASN A 10 10.77 -36.83 23.57
C ASN A 10 9.32 -36.55 23.11
N GLN A 11 8.34 -36.45 24.01
CA GLN A 11 6.96 -36.14 23.64
C GLN A 11 6.75 -34.65 23.31
N HIS A 12 7.48 -33.74 23.96
CA HIS A 12 7.44 -32.31 23.63
C HIS A 12 8.13 -32.00 22.30
N VAL A 13 9.17 -32.75 21.95
CA VAL A 13 9.91 -32.60 20.68
C VAL A 13 9.13 -33.23 19.52
N ALA A 14 8.39 -34.32 19.74
CA ALA A 14 7.58 -34.97 18.72
C ALA A 14 6.35 -34.13 18.27
N ASN A 15 5.72 -33.40 19.19
CA ASN A 15 4.62 -32.47 18.85
C ASN A 15 5.08 -31.18 18.13
N CYS A 16 6.38 -30.93 18.07
CA CYS A 16 6.98 -29.83 17.31
C CYS A 16 7.08 -30.17 15.80
N MET A 17 6.89 -31.43 15.41
CA MET A 17 7.03 -31.87 14.02
C MET A 17 5.74 -31.68 13.21
N LYS A 18 5.82 -30.69 12.29
CA LYS A 18 4.92 -30.36 11.17
C LYS A 18 3.62 -29.63 11.52
N ALA A 19 3.75 -28.43 12.11
CA ALA A 19 2.74 -27.41 11.83
C ALA A 19 2.63 -27.26 10.30
N SER A 20 1.44 -27.47 9.73
CA SER A 20 1.22 -27.29 8.29
C SER A 20 1.55 -25.85 7.90
N LEU A 21 1.97 -25.63 6.66
CA LEU A 21 2.21 -24.27 6.13
C LEU A 21 1.00 -23.36 6.39
N TRP A 22 -0.21 -23.91 6.25
CA TRP A 22 -1.45 -23.22 6.57
C TRP A 22 -1.53 -22.78 8.04
N ASN A 23 -1.16 -23.63 9.00
CA ASN A 23 -1.16 -23.27 10.41
C ASN A 23 -0.15 -22.15 10.71
N ILE A 24 0.99 -22.13 10.01
CA ILE A 24 2.02 -21.09 10.16
C ILE A 24 1.55 -19.75 9.60
N LEU A 25 1.00 -19.74 8.38
CA LEU A 25 0.53 -18.54 7.70
C LEU A 25 -0.72 -17.97 8.38
N SER A 26 -1.71 -18.82 8.70
CA SER A 26 -2.96 -18.42 9.36
C SER A 26 -2.82 -18.17 10.87
N ALA A 27 -1.60 -18.14 11.42
CA ALA A 27 -1.37 -17.82 12.83
C ALA A 27 -1.56 -16.32 13.13
N ALA A 28 -1.33 -15.45 12.16
CA ALA A 28 -1.48 -14.02 12.31
C ALA A 28 -1.82 -13.34 10.96
N PRO A 29 -2.56 -12.22 10.96
CA PRO A 29 -2.97 -11.54 9.73
C PRO A 29 -1.77 -11.17 8.85
N HIS A 30 -0.76 -10.50 9.41
CA HIS A 30 0.41 -10.06 8.62
C HIS A 30 1.13 -11.20 7.92
N ARG A 31 1.23 -12.40 8.52
CA ARG A 31 1.92 -13.55 7.88
C ARG A 31 1.19 -14.01 6.62
N LEU A 32 -0.12 -14.19 6.74
CA LEU A 32 -0.97 -14.67 5.66
C LEU A 32 -1.01 -13.66 4.51
N PHE A 33 -1.25 -12.39 4.83
CA PHE A 33 -1.39 -11.35 3.83
C PHE A 33 -0.05 -10.94 3.21
N PHE A 34 1.05 -10.87 3.97
CA PHE A 34 2.36 -10.51 3.41
C PHE A 34 2.86 -11.58 2.44
N PHE A 35 2.45 -12.84 2.61
CA PHE A 35 2.71 -13.88 1.62
C PHE A 35 2.04 -13.54 0.27
N SER A 36 0.74 -13.24 0.24
CA SER A 36 0.06 -12.79 -0.98
C SER A 36 0.66 -11.50 -1.53
N GLY A 37 0.99 -10.54 -0.67
CA GLY A 37 1.66 -9.31 -1.07
C GLY A 37 3.02 -9.55 -1.71
N ALA A 38 3.82 -10.51 -1.21
CA ALA A 38 5.10 -10.87 -1.80
C ALA A 38 4.94 -11.55 -3.16
N VAL A 39 3.94 -12.43 -3.31
CA VAL A 39 3.58 -13.03 -4.61
C VAL A 39 3.16 -11.94 -5.60
N GLN A 40 2.27 -11.04 -5.17
CA GLN A 40 1.79 -9.93 -5.98
C GLN A 40 2.85 -8.84 -6.21
N LEU A 41 3.93 -8.81 -5.45
CA LEU A 41 5.08 -7.97 -5.76
C LEU A 41 5.92 -8.59 -6.89
N ILE A 42 6.21 -9.89 -6.81
CA ILE A 42 7.14 -10.54 -7.73
C ILE A 42 6.48 -10.83 -9.09
N LEU A 43 5.29 -11.45 -9.09
CA LEU A 43 4.66 -11.94 -10.31
C LEU A 43 4.34 -10.82 -11.33
N PRO A 44 3.68 -9.70 -10.93
CA PRO A 44 3.38 -8.61 -11.85
C PRO A 44 4.64 -7.90 -12.36
N LEU A 45 5.70 -7.81 -11.56
CA LEU A 45 6.98 -7.26 -12.02
C LEU A 45 7.65 -8.14 -13.08
N LEU A 46 7.58 -9.47 -12.92
CA LEU A 46 8.07 -10.41 -13.95
C LEU A 46 7.24 -10.32 -15.23
N ILE A 47 5.91 -10.25 -15.12
CA ILE A 47 5.02 -10.08 -16.28
C ILE A 47 5.29 -8.75 -16.97
N TRP A 48 5.48 -7.67 -16.20
CA TRP A 48 5.80 -6.36 -16.74
C TRP A 48 7.18 -6.33 -17.42
N LEU A 49 8.17 -7.05 -16.89
CA LEU A 49 9.46 -7.23 -17.56
C LEU A 49 9.32 -7.94 -18.91
N ILE A 50 8.49 -8.98 -18.98
CA ILE A 50 8.18 -9.69 -20.24
C ILE A 50 7.52 -8.71 -21.23
N GLU A 51 6.52 -7.95 -20.77
CA GLU A 51 5.83 -6.95 -21.58
C GLU A 51 6.78 -5.88 -22.14
N LEU A 52 7.63 -5.30 -21.28
CA LEU A 52 8.63 -4.31 -21.70
C LEU A 52 9.63 -4.90 -22.68
N THR A 53 10.08 -6.13 -22.45
CA THR A 53 10.98 -6.82 -23.39
C THR A 53 10.33 -6.98 -24.76
N GLY A 54 9.03 -7.33 -24.80
CA GLY A 54 8.31 -7.44 -26.06
C GLY A 54 8.07 -6.12 -26.79
N ARG A 55 8.01 -5.00 -26.04
CA ARG A 55 7.84 -3.66 -26.60
C ARG A 55 9.13 -3.04 -27.12
N TYR A 56 10.24 -3.26 -26.41
CA TYR A 56 11.50 -2.56 -26.66
C TYR A 56 12.60 -3.44 -27.29
N THR A 57 12.31 -4.71 -27.52
CA THR A 57 13.24 -5.64 -28.20
C THR A 57 12.49 -6.44 -29.26
N SER A 58 13.24 -7.19 -30.07
CA SER A 58 12.69 -8.09 -31.08
C SER A 58 12.58 -9.56 -30.60
N LEU A 59 12.74 -9.82 -29.29
CA LEU A 59 12.78 -11.20 -28.77
C LEU A 59 11.41 -11.90 -28.82
N TRP A 60 10.32 -11.17 -28.59
CA TRP A 60 8.94 -11.65 -28.66
C TRP A 60 7.95 -10.48 -28.83
N PRO A 61 6.70 -10.71 -29.26
CA PRO A 61 5.71 -9.64 -29.31
C PRO A 61 5.21 -9.23 -27.90
N PRO A 62 4.69 -8.00 -27.73
CA PRO A 62 3.99 -7.60 -26.51
C PRO A 62 2.83 -8.53 -26.15
N ILE A 63 2.55 -8.64 -24.86
CA ILE A 63 1.50 -9.47 -24.30
C ILE A 63 0.13 -8.97 -24.80
N GLN A 64 -0.66 -9.88 -25.36
CA GLN A 64 -2.01 -9.59 -25.81
C GLN A 64 -3.01 -9.85 -24.69
N THR A 65 -3.59 -8.77 -24.17
CA THR A 65 -4.62 -8.79 -23.13
C THR A 65 -5.87 -8.05 -23.59
N VAL A 66 -7.03 -8.38 -22.99
CA VAL A 66 -8.33 -7.78 -23.34
C VAL A 66 -8.45 -6.30 -22.95
N ILE A 67 -7.60 -5.84 -22.04
CA ILE A 67 -7.33 -4.42 -21.77
C ILE A 67 -5.85 -4.14 -22.00
N PRO A 68 -5.43 -2.91 -22.36
CA PRO A 68 -4.00 -2.63 -22.54
C PRO A 68 -3.18 -2.96 -21.29
N ALA A 69 -2.07 -3.69 -21.46
CA ALA A 69 -1.23 -4.19 -20.37
C ALA A 69 -0.73 -3.07 -19.43
N THR A 70 -0.51 -1.86 -19.94
CA THR A 70 -0.15 -0.68 -19.14
C THR A 70 -1.19 -0.37 -18.06
N TRP A 71 -2.48 -0.48 -18.36
CA TRP A 71 -3.56 -0.18 -17.42
C TRP A 71 -3.80 -1.32 -16.45
N ALA A 72 -3.64 -2.57 -16.91
CA ALA A 72 -3.63 -3.74 -16.04
C ALA A 72 -2.47 -3.67 -15.02
N HIS A 73 -1.27 -3.32 -15.49
CA HIS A 73 -0.10 -3.11 -14.62
C HIS A 73 -0.37 -2.00 -13.60
N GLY A 74 -0.83 -0.82 -14.05
CA GLY A 74 -1.16 0.29 -13.14
C GLY A 74 -2.18 -0.10 -12.08
N PHE A 75 -3.23 -0.84 -12.44
CA PHE A 75 -4.20 -1.38 -11.49
C PHE A 75 -3.55 -2.27 -10.44
N VAL A 76 -2.74 -3.23 -10.87
CA VAL A 76 -2.08 -4.17 -9.96
C VAL A 76 -1.14 -3.44 -9.02
N MET A 77 -0.29 -2.56 -9.56
CA MET A 77 0.67 -1.77 -8.78
C MET A 77 -0.01 -0.89 -7.72
N ILE A 78 -1.14 -0.26 -8.04
CA ILE A 78 -1.82 0.65 -7.11
C ILE A 78 -2.69 -0.11 -6.10
N TYR A 79 -3.48 -1.08 -6.57
CA TYR A 79 -4.55 -1.69 -5.79
C TYR A 79 -4.25 -3.10 -5.30
N ALA A 80 -3.54 -3.91 -6.07
CA ALA A 80 -3.43 -5.35 -5.81
C ALA A 80 -2.14 -5.77 -5.10
N ILE A 81 -1.09 -4.95 -5.08
CA ILE A 81 0.13 -5.23 -4.30
C ILE A 81 -0.04 -4.73 -2.86
N PHE A 82 -0.20 -3.42 -2.71
CA PHE A 82 -0.09 -2.77 -1.41
C PHE A 82 -1.24 -3.11 -0.46
N ILE A 83 -2.45 -3.39 -0.97
CA ILE A 83 -3.58 -3.71 -0.08
C ILE A 83 -3.32 -4.96 0.76
N PHE A 84 -2.58 -5.96 0.26
CA PHE A 84 -2.26 -7.14 1.06
C PHE A 84 -1.36 -6.76 2.23
N PHE A 85 -0.28 -6.01 1.98
CA PHE A 85 0.58 -5.51 3.06
C PHE A 85 -0.18 -4.59 4.03
N ILE A 86 -0.98 -3.66 3.51
CA ILE A 86 -1.76 -2.72 4.32
C ILE A 86 -2.79 -3.48 5.17
N ALA A 87 -3.57 -4.38 4.60
CA ALA A 87 -4.57 -5.16 5.34
C ALA A 87 -3.92 -6.04 6.42
N GLY A 88 -2.87 -6.80 6.07
CA GLY A 88 -2.14 -7.65 7.01
C GLY A 88 -1.53 -6.87 8.17
N PHE A 89 -0.93 -5.72 7.86
CA PHE A 89 -0.36 -4.81 8.85
C PHE A 89 -1.45 -4.24 9.76
N LEU A 90 -2.48 -3.59 9.18
CA LEU A 90 -3.53 -2.91 9.92
C LEU A 90 -4.36 -3.89 10.76
N MET A 91 -4.74 -5.06 10.25
CA MET A 91 -5.43 -6.05 11.08
C MET A 91 -4.59 -6.54 12.27
N THR A 92 -3.27 -6.36 12.24
CA THR A 92 -2.37 -6.66 13.36
C THR A 92 -2.23 -5.48 14.33
N VAL A 93 -1.99 -4.26 13.82
CA VAL A 93 -1.60 -3.11 14.67
C VAL A 93 -2.75 -2.15 14.97
N PHE A 94 -3.73 -2.05 14.08
CA PHE A 94 -4.81 -1.05 14.18
C PHE A 94 -5.64 -1.22 15.45
N PRO A 95 -6.07 -2.43 15.86
CA PRO A 95 -6.72 -2.60 17.16
C PRO A 95 -5.81 -2.21 18.32
N ARG A 96 -4.53 -2.62 18.27
CA ARG A 96 -3.55 -2.37 19.34
C ARG A 96 -3.30 -0.88 19.56
N TRP A 97 -3.23 -0.10 18.48
CA TRP A 97 -3.07 1.35 18.54
C TRP A 97 -4.17 2.06 19.33
N MET A 98 -5.34 1.43 19.41
CA MET A 98 -6.49 1.96 20.11
C MET A 98 -6.88 1.11 21.34
N ASN A 99 -5.96 0.27 21.85
CA ASN A 99 -6.18 -0.66 22.97
C ASN A 99 -7.41 -1.56 22.81
N GLY A 100 -7.73 -1.95 21.56
CA GLY A 100 -8.83 -2.84 21.22
C GLY A 100 -8.41 -4.31 21.12
N GLU A 101 -9.41 -5.18 21.14
CA GLU A 101 -9.22 -6.62 20.98
C GLU A 101 -8.63 -7.00 19.61
N PRO A 102 -7.78 -8.04 19.54
CA PRO A 102 -7.26 -8.55 18.27
C PRO A 102 -8.37 -8.94 17.28
N VAL A 103 -8.12 -8.74 15.99
CA VAL A 103 -9.03 -9.19 14.92
C VAL A 103 -9.16 -10.72 14.97
N LYS A 104 -10.40 -11.21 14.95
CA LYS A 104 -10.72 -12.65 14.96
C LYS A 104 -10.14 -13.36 13.74
N LYS A 105 -9.71 -14.61 13.94
CA LYS A 105 -9.06 -15.44 12.92
C LYS A 105 -9.91 -15.65 11.68
N GLU A 106 -11.18 -15.92 11.90
CA GLU A 106 -12.15 -16.21 10.84
C GLU A 106 -12.35 -14.99 9.95
N ALA A 107 -12.38 -13.80 10.54
CA ALA A 107 -12.59 -12.55 9.82
C ALA A 107 -11.42 -12.21 8.88
N TYR A 108 -10.18 -12.26 9.36
CA TYR A 108 -9.05 -11.96 8.47
C TYR A 108 -8.80 -13.06 7.42
N ILE A 109 -9.13 -14.32 7.72
CA ILE A 109 -9.06 -15.40 6.72
C ILE A 109 -10.10 -15.18 5.61
N ALA A 110 -11.33 -14.81 5.95
CA ALA A 110 -12.36 -14.51 4.96
C ALA A 110 -11.95 -13.33 4.06
N ALA A 111 -11.42 -12.24 4.65
CA ALA A 111 -10.89 -11.10 3.89
C ALA A 111 -9.76 -11.51 2.93
N PHE A 112 -8.83 -12.35 3.41
CA PHE A 112 -7.74 -12.89 2.60
C PHE A 112 -8.26 -13.65 1.38
N PHE A 113 -9.26 -14.53 1.55
CA PHE A 113 -9.81 -15.32 0.45
C PHE A 113 -10.50 -14.44 -0.59
N TRP A 114 -11.31 -13.47 -0.17
CA TRP A 114 -12.00 -12.59 -1.12
C TRP A 114 -11.03 -11.73 -1.94
N LEU A 115 -10.00 -11.18 -1.30
CA LEU A 115 -8.96 -10.41 -2.00
C LEU A 115 -8.15 -11.31 -2.96
N ASN A 116 -7.73 -12.50 -2.53
CA ASN A 116 -6.98 -13.39 -3.42
C ASN A 116 -7.83 -13.92 -4.58
N ALA A 117 -9.09 -14.30 -4.31
CA ALA A 117 -10.00 -14.76 -5.36
C ALA A 117 -10.22 -13.67 -6.41
N GLY A 118 -10.47 -12.43 -5.98
CA GLY A 118 -10.67 -11.30 -6.88
C GLY A 118 -9.47 -11.01 -7.77
N VAL A 119 -8.26 -10.92 -7.19
CA VAL A 119 -7.04 -10.62 -7.97
C VAL A 119 -6.67 -11.76 -8.91
N ILE A 120 -6.77 -13.02 -8.48
CA ILE A 120 -6.47 -14.17 -9.34
C ILE A 120 -7.45 -14.24 -10.51
N ILE A 121 -8.75 -14.03 -10.26
CA ILE A 121 -9.75 -13.97 -11.34
C ILE A 121 -9.43 -12.81 -12.27
N PHE A 122 -9.12 -11.62 -11.76
CA PHE A 122 -8.75 -10.46 -12.57
C PHE A 122 -7.55 -10.77 -13.48
N GLU A 123 -6.43 -11.24 -12.92
CA GLU A 123 -5.19 -11.48 -13.65
C GLU A 123 -5.33 -12.55 -14.73
N LEU A 124 -6.00 -13.67 -14.41
CA LEU A 124 -6.28 -14.71 -15.41
C LEU A 124 -7.22 -14.20 -16.50
N SER A 125 -8.24 -13.43 -16.13
CA SER A 125 -9.26 -12.92 -17.05
C SER A 125 -8.72 -11.94 -18.10
N LEU A 126 -7.53 -11.35 -17.87
CA LEU A 126 -6.85 -10.49 -18.84
C LEU A 126 -6.65 -11.18 -20.20
N PHE A 127 -6.66 -12.51 -20.25
CA PHE A 127 -6.45 -13.30 -21.47
C PHE A 127 -7.74 -13.91 -22.05
N TYR A 128 -8.91 -13.62 -21.48
CA TYR A 128 -10.18 -14.24 -21.89
C TYR A 128 -11.22 -13.22 -22.37
N ASN A 129 -11.81 -12.44 -21.47
CA ASN A 129 -12.87 -11.49 -21.82
C ASN A 129 -13.07 -10.41 -20.73
N LEU A 130 -13.67 -9.28 -21.11
CA LEU A 130 -13.91 -8.14 -20.21
C LEU A 130 -14.88 -8.45 -19.07
N THR A 131 -15.88 -9.31 -19.28
CA THR A 131 -16.86 -9.67 -18.23
C THR A 131 -16.20 -10.38 -17.06
N SER A 132 -15.27 -11.29 -17.33
CA SER A 132 -14.49 -11.98 -16.30
C SER A 132 -13.48 -11.04 -15.61
N VAL A 133 -12.91 -10.06 -16.33
CA VAL A 133 -12.09 -8.99 -15.72
C VAL A 133 -12.93 -8.18 -14.73
N PHE A 134 -14.12 -7.75 -15.15
CA PHE A 134 -15.05 -7.00 -14.31
C PHE A 134 -15.46 -7.79 -13.05
N SER A 135 -15.78 -9.08 -13.19
CA SER A 135 -16.15 -9.92 -12.04
C SER A 135 -15.00 -10.08 -11.05
N GLY A 136 -13.76 -10.25 -11.53
CA GLY A 136 -12.56 -10.25 -10.67
C GLY A 136 -12.42 -8.98 -9.84
N ILE A 137 -12.61 -7.81 -10.46
CA ILE A 137 -12.56 -6.51 -9.78
C ILE A 137 -13.68 -6.37 -8.74
N VAL A 138 -14.91 -6.79 -9.06
CA VAL A 138 -16.04 -6.72 -8.11
C VAL A 138 -15.82 -7.63 -6.90
N ILE A 139 -15.32 -8.85 -7.12
CA ILE A 139 -14.96 -9.79 -6.04
C ILE A 139 -13.83 -9.20 -5.18
N PHE A 140 -12.83 -8.59 -5.82
CA PHE A 140 -11.73 -7.92 -5.14
C PHE A 140 -12.21 -6.75 -4.27
N LEU A 141 -13.08 -5.90 -4.82
CA LEU A 141 -13.71 -4.78 -4.12
C LEU A 141 -14.54 -5.26 -2.93
N PHE A 142 -15.24 -6.38 -3.06
CA PHE A 142 -15.94 -7.00 -1.93
C PHE A 142 -14.98 -7.38 -0.80
N GLY A 143 -13.85 -8.02 -1.11
CA GLY A 143 -12.80 -8.32 -0.13
C GLY A 143 -12.21 -7.09 0.54
N TRP A 144 -12.06 -6.00 -0.21
CA TRP A 144 -11.62 -4.70 0.31
C TRP A 144 -12.65 -4.08 1.25
N ILE A 145 -13.92 -4.01 0.85
CA ILE A 145 -15.01 -3.48 1.69
C ILE A 145 -15.16 -4.31 2.96
N TYR A 146 -15.01 -5.63 2.87
CA TYR A 146 -15.02 -6.50 4.04
C TYR A 146 -13.83 -6.24 4.98
N THR A 147 -12.65 -5.97 4.42
CA THR A 147 -11.47 -5.51 5.19
C THR A 147 -11.74 -4.19 5.90
N LEU A 148 -12.32 -3.21 5.20
CA LEU A 148 -12.76 -1.93 5.77
C LEU A 148 -13.74 -2.13 6.91
N TYR A 149 -14.73 -3.03 6.74
CA TYR A 149 -15.69 -3.37 7.77
C TYR A 149 -15.01 -3.90 9.04
N ILE A 150 -14.05 -4.83 8.90
CA ILE A 150 -13.29 -5.37 10.04
C ILE A 150 -12.58 -4.25 10.82
N LEU A 151 -11.87 -3.36 10.10
CA LEU A 151 -11.12 -2.26 10.72
C LEU A 151 -12.07 -1.23 11.35
N TYR A 152 -13.19 -0.92 10.70
CA TYR A 152 -14.21 -0.03 11.24
C TYR A 152 -14.84 -0.57 12.52
N GLN A 153 -15.07 -1.88 12.61
CA GLN A 153 -15.58 -2.50 13.84
C GLN A 153 -14.59 -2.36 14.99
N SER A 154 -13.28 -2.51 14.72
CA SER A 154 -12.22 -2.23 15.70
C SER A 154 -12.17 -0.75 16.11
N PHE A 155 -12.37 0.16 15.15
CA PHE A 155 -12.44 1.60 15.42
C PHE A 155 -13.63 1.96 16.32
N LYS A 156 -14.81 1.39 16.03
CA LYS A 156 -16.05 1.64 16.76
C LYS A 156 -16.02 1.10 18.20
N SER A 157 -15.43 -0.07 18.42
CA SER A 157 -15.37 -0.69 19.75
C SER A 157 -14.30 -0.11 20.67
N SER A 158 -13.39 0.72 20.14
CA SER A 158 -12.29 1.28 20.92
C SER A 158 -12.72 2.39 21.89
N ALA A 159 -12.11 2.38 23.09
CA ALA A 159 -12.20 3.44 24.09
C ALA A 159 -11.10 4.53 23.95
N ALA A 160 -10.24 4.46 22.93
CA ALA A 160 -9.13 5.41 22.76
C ALA A 160 -9.63 6.83 22.48
N LYS A 161 -9.13 7.80 23.24
CA LYS A 161 -9.53 9.22 23.11
C LYS A 161 -8.99 9.89 21.85
N ASN A 162 -7.77 9.55 21.44
CA ASN A 162 -7.14 10.12 20.26
C ASN A 162 -7.00 9.06 19.16
N ARG A 163 -7.68 9.28 18.02
CA ARG A 163 -7.76 8.31 16.92
C ARG A 163 -7.52 8.94 15.54
N HIS A 164 -6.79 10.05 15.47
CA HIS A 164 -6.63 10.81 14.22
C HIS A 164 -5.93 10.00 13.12
N TYR A 165 -4.88 9.24 13.43
CA TYR A 165 -4.22 8.36 12.45
C TYR A 165 -5.18 7.31 11.91
N GLU A 166 -5.96 6.70 12.80
CA GLU A 166 -6.89 5.63 12.49
C GLU A 166 -8.05 6.13 11.63
N THR A 167 -8.55 7.35 11.92
CA THR A 167 -9.52 8.04 11.08
C THR A 167 -8.95 8.33 9.69
N VAL A 168 -7.75 8.89 9.59
CA VAL A 168 -7.12 9.19 8.29
C VAL A 168 -6.91 7.92 7.48
N ILE A 169 -6.41 6.84 8.09
CA ILE A 169 -6.17 5.56 7.41
C ILE A 169 -7.49 4.93 6.94
N LEU A 170 -8.56 4.98 7.75
CA LEU A 170 -9.87 4.49 7.31
C LEU A 170 -10.42 5.30 6.13
N LEU A 171 -10.32 6.63 6.19
CA LEU A 171 -10.75 7.50 5.10
C LEU A 171 -9.94 7.23 3.82
N ALA A 172 -8.62 7.07 3.93
CA ALA A 172 -7.77 6.74 2.80
C ALA A 172 -8.13 5.38 2.18
N LEU A 173 -8.44 4.36 3.00
CA LEU A 173 -8.91 3.06 2.51
C LEU A 173 -10.29 3.13 1.85
N ILE A 174 -11.19 4.00 2.35
CA ILE A 174 -12.48 4.27 1.71
C ILE A 174 -12.26 4.93 0.34
N CYS A 175 -11.39 5.94 0.25
CA CYS A 175 -10.98 6.54 -1.02
C CYS A 175 -10.41 5.48 -1.96
N GLY A 176 -9.55 4.58 -1.47
CA GLY A 176 -9.00 3.46 -2.26
C GLY A 176 -10.10 2.54 -2.82
N SER A 177 -11.11 2.21 -2.00
CA SER A 177 -12.26 1.43 -2.49
C SER A 177 -13.09 2.18 -3.55
N ALA A 178 -13.19 3.51 -3.45
CA ALA A 178 -13.86 4.34 -4.44
C ALA A 178 -13.06 4.41 -5.76
N GLY A 179 -11.74 4.54 -5.69
CA GLY A 179 -10.85 4.49 -6.85
C GLY A 179 -10.88 3.12 -7.55
N LEU A 180 -10.96 2.03 -6.78
CA LEU A 180 -11.18 0.69 -7.29
C LEU A 180 -12.56 0.54 -7.97
N GLY A 181 -13.61 1.12 -7.37
CA GLY A 181 -14.94 1.19 -7.99
C GLY A 181 -14.94 2.00 -9.29
N SER A 182 -14.16 3.07 -9.36
CA SER A 182 -13.93 3.85 -10.59
C SER A 182 -13.30 2.99 -11.68
N TYR A 183 -12.29 2.18 -11.34
CA TYR A 183 -11.69 1.24 -12.30
C TYR A 183 -12.72 0.23 -12.84
N ALA A 184 -13.54 -0.34 -11.95
CA ALA A 184 -14.62 -1.25 -12.34
C ALA A 184 -15.60 -0.57 -13.31
N TRP A 185 -15.94 0.69 -13.04
CA TRP A 185 -16.82 1.47 -13.90
C TRP A 185 -16.20 1.77 -15.26
N TRP A 186 -14.89 2.00 -15.34
CA TRP A 186 -14.19 2.11 -16.63
C TRP A 186 -14.30 0.82 -17.44
N ILE A 187 -14.07 -0.34 -16.83
CA ILE A 187 -14.21 -1.63 -17.53
C ILE A 187 -15.63 -1.85 -18.04
N TYR A 188 -16.64 -1.45 -17.27
CA TYR A 188 -18.05 -1.58 -17.65
C TYR A 188 -18.48 -0.59 -18.75
N SER A 189 -18.08 0.68 -18.64
CA SER A 189 -18.59 1.78 -19.47
C SER A 189 -17.69 2.15 -20.65
N GLY A 190 -16.42 1.77 -20.61
CA GLY A 190 -15.38 2.23 -21.54
C GLY A 190 -14.98 3.70 -21.38
N ASN A 191 -15.50 4.41 -20.37
CA ASN A 191 -15.23 5.84 -20.18
C ASN A 191 -13.88 6.09 -19.49
N TRP A 192 -12.92 6.62 -20.26
CA TRP A 192 -11.55 6.90 -19.83
C TRP A 192 -11.42 7.83 -18.62
N LEU A 193 -12.39 8.71 -18.38
CA LEU A 193 -12.41 9.56 -17.18
C LEU A 193 -12.32 8.73 -15.89
N PHE A 194 -12.97 7.56 -15.86
CA PHE A 194 -12.99 6.70 -14.68
C PHE A 194 -11.68 5.92 -14.48
N LEU A 195 -10.91 5.71 -15.55
CA LEU A 195 -9.56 5.16 -15.45
C LEU A 195 -8.61 6.18 -14.84
N GLU A 196 -8.66 7.43 -15.32
CA GLU A 196 -7.87 8.54 -14.79
C GLU A 196 -8.20 8.79 -13.31
N LEU A 197 -9.49 8.92 -12.98
CA LEU A 197 -9.95 9.03 -11.59
C LEU A 197 -9.48 7.86 -10.72
N SER A 198 -9.47 6.65 -11.26
CA SER A 198 -8.97 5.50 -10.51
C SER A 198 -7.48 5.64 -10.20
N GLY A 199 -6.65 6.02 -11.17
CA GLY A 199 -5.22 6.25 -10.93
C GLY A 199 -4.99 7.35 -9.89
N ASP A 200 -5.67 8.48 -10.06
CA ASP A 200 -5.48 9.66 -9.22
C ASP A 200 -5.96 9.46 -7.79
N ILE A 201 -7.16 8.88 -7.60
CA ILE A 201 -7.70 8.55 -6.27
C ILE A 201 -6.80 7.50 -5.60
N GLY A 202 -6.44 6.44 -6.32
CA GLY A 202 -5.66 5.33 -5.80
C GLY A 202 -4.29 5.78 -5.29
N PHE A 203 -3.63 6.68 -6.00
CA PHE A 203 -2.33 7.18 -5.58
C PHE A 203 -2.44 8.29 -4.53
N TRP A 204 -3.14 9.38 -4.85
CA TRP A 204 -3.11 10.62 -4.06
C TRP A 204 -4.03 10.60 -2.85
N LEU A 205 -5.16 9.91 -2.91
CA LEU A 205 -6.13 9.88 -1.79
C LEU A 205 -6.07 8.58 -0.98
N TYR A 206 -5.42 7.54 -1.52
CA TYR A 206 -5.29 6.26 -0.85
C TYR A 206 -3.85 5.93 -0.44
N LEU A 207 -2.96 5.62 -1.39
CA LEU A 207 -1.62 5.11 -1.07
C LEU A 207 -0.78 6.12 -0.31
N LEU A 208 -0.65 7.34 -0.82
CA LEU A 208 0.23 8.35 -0.24
C LEU A 208 -0.23 8.78 1.17
N PRO A 209 -1.51 9.07 1.41
CA PRO A 209 -2.03 9.34 2.75
C PRO A 209 -1.82 8.17 3.72
N THR A 210 -2.02 6.93 3.25
CA THR A 210 -1.80 5.73 4.08
C THR A 210 -0.33 5.59 4.45
N LEU A 211 0.56 5.64 3.45
CA LEU A 211 2.01 5.54 3.64
C LEU A 211 2.51 6.59 4.61
N PHE A 212 2.17 7.86 4.40
CA PHE A 212 2.64 8.95 5.24
C PHE A 212 2.09 8.85 6.66
N SER A 213 0.81 8.52 6.84
CA SER A 213 0.19 8.38 8.17
C SER A 213 0.81 7.24 8.98
N VAL A 214 1.04 6.09 8.35
CA VAL A 214 1.69 4.94 8.99
C VAL A 214 3.15 5.28 9.31
N SER A 215 3.86 5.88 8.36
CA SER A 215 5.25 6.33 8.51
C SER A 215 5.41 7.32 9.66
N HIS A 216 4.58 8.36 9.68
CA HIS A 216 4.57 9.40 10.70
C HIS A 216 4.32 8.83 12.10
N ARG A 217 3.54 7.75 12.21
CA ARG A 217 3.31 7.05 13.48
C ARG A 217 4.42 6.09 13.87
N MET A 218 4.91 5.29 12.92
CA MET A 218 5.70 4.09 13.21
C MET A 218 7.21 4.30 13.08
N LEU A 219 7.69 5.12 12.14
CA LEU A 219 9.13 5.39 11.99
C LEU A 219 9.74 6.02 13.24
N PRO A 220 9.13 7.03 13.89
CA PRO A 220 9.65 7.55 15.15
C PRO A 220 9.65 6.50 16.26
N PHE A 221 8.63 5.65 16.31
CA PHE A 221 8.52 4.56 17.29
C PHE A 221 9.66 3.54 17.11
N PHE A 222 9.87 3.03 15.89
CA PHE A 222 10.96 2.09 15.59
C PHE A 222 12.33 2.73 15.83
N SER A 223 12.51 4.00 15.45
CA SER A 223 13.75 4.72 15.69
C SER A 223 14.04 4.84 17.19
N LYS A 224 13.03 5.06 18.04
CA LYS A 224 13.20 5.10 19.49
C LYS A 224 13.62 3.76 20.10
N SER A 225 13.20 2.64 19.51
CA SER A 225 13.55 1.30 20.00
C SER A 225 14.98 0.87 19.65
N VAL A 226 15.61 1.51 18.65
CA VAL A 226 16.92 1.08 18.11
C VAL A 226 18.01 2.13 18.29
N ILE A 227 17.68 3.43 18.19
CA ILE A 227 18.66 4.51 18.24
C ILE A 227 18.77 5.06 19.68
N ASP A 228 19.97 4.97 20.24
CA ASP A 228 20.31 5.52 21.54
C ASP A 228 20.10 7.05 21.58
N ASP A 229 19.53 7.51 22.70
CA ASP A 229 19.21 8.93 22.97
C ASP A 229 18.33 9.61 21.91
N TYR A 230 17.51 8.84 21.19
CA TYR A 230 16.56 9.40 20.23
C TYR A 230 15.40 10.13 20.92
N THR A 231 15.10 11.34 20.46
CA THR A 231 13.92 12.12 20.86
C THR A 231 12.86 12.00 19.77
N ILE A 232 11.62 11.64 20.15
CA ILE A 232 10.53 11.45 19.19
C ILE A 232 10.16 12.82 18.59
N PHE A 233 10.36 12.95 17.27
CA PHE A 233 9.90 14.09 16.49
C PHE A 233 8.67 13.72 15.67
N GLN A 234 7.49 14.16 16.10
CA GLN A 234 6.21 13.78 15.49
C GLN A 234 5.14 14.89 15.64
N PRO A 235 5.38 16.12 15.14
CA PRO A 235 4.42 17.21 15.25
C PRO A 235 3.17 16.93 14.39
N ALA A 236 1.96 16.95 14.98
CA ALA A 236 0.73 16.61 14.25
C ALA A 236 0.44 17.52 13.04
N ILE A 237 0.94 18.76 13.02
CA ILE A 237 0.72 19.70 11.91
C ILE A 237 1.33 19.21 10.59
N THR A 238 2.46 18.50 10.61
CA THR A 238 3.11 18.02 9.39
C THR A 238 2.30 16.93 8.70
N LEU A 239 1.58 16.10 9.47
CA LEU A 239 0.58 15.18 8.94
C LEU A 239 -0.51 15.93 8.17
N TRP A 240 -1.10 16.97 8.76
CA TRP A 240 -2.19 17.70 8.10
C TRP A 240 -1.72 18.48 6.88
N ILE A 241 -0.52 19.06 6.91
CA ILE A 241 0.08 19.70 5.72
C ILE A 241 0.23 18.69 4.59
N PHE A 242 0.75 17.50 4.90
CA PHE A 242 0.93 16.46 3.89
C PHE A 242 -0.40 15.99 3.29
N LEU A 243 -1.40 15.72 4.14
CA LEU A 243 -2.73 15.31 3.69
C LEU A 243 -3.45 16.40 2.88
N ALA A 244 -3.31 17.66 3.27
CA ALA A 244 -3.81 18.79 2.49
C ALA A 244 -3.13 18.84 1.12
N GLY A 245 -1.80 18.64 1.07
CA GLY A 245 -1.04 18.52 -0.17
C GLY A 245 -1.58 17.42 -1.09
N CYS A 246 -1.83 16.21 -0.56
CA CYS A 246 -2.44 15.12 -1.32
C CYS A 246 -3.78 15.51 -1.97
N ILE A 247 -4.67 16.14 -1.19
CA ILE A 247 -5.98 16.58 -1.67
C ILE A 247 -5.82 17.69 -2.71
N THR A 248 -4.95 18.67 -2.46
CA THR A 248 -4.69 19.76 -3.41
C THR A 248 -4.10 19.23 -4.71
N HIS A 249 -3.15 18.30 -4.67
CA HIS A 249 -2.60 17.65 -5.87
C HIS A 249 -3.70 16.96 -6.67
N PHE A 250 -4.51 16.14 -6.01
CA PHE A 250 -5.64 15.46 -6.63
C PHE A 250 -6.59 16.46 -7.32
N LEU A 251 -7.01 17.52 -6.62
CA LEU A 251 -7.91 18.53 -7.18
C LEU A 251 -7.31 19.27 -8.38
N LEU A 252 -6.02 19.62 -8.33
CA LEU A 252 -5.32 20.27 -9.45
C LEU A 252 -5.23 19.35 -10.67
N LEU A 253 -5.02 18.05 -10.49
CA LEU A 253 -5.10 17.08 -11.58
C LEU A 253 -6.50 17.04 -12.21
N GLN A 254 -7.55 16.98 -11.39
CA GLN A 254 -8.93 16.95 -11.90
C GLN A 254 -9.33 18.25 -12.63
N LEU A 255 -8.76 19.37 -12.22
CA LEU A 255 -8.95 20.66 -12.87
C LEU A 255 -8.06 20.86 -14.10
N GLN A 256 -7.24 19.86 -14.48
CA GLN A 256 -6.30 19.94 -15.60
C GLN A 256 -5.30 21.10 -15.46
N LEU A 257 -4.83 21.32 -14.23
CA LEU A 257 -3.87 22.37 -13.86
C LEU A 257 -2.50 21.77 -13.52
N GLN A 258 -1.96 20.90 -14.39
CA GLN A 258 -0.72 20.16 -14.15
C GLN A 258 0.50 21.09 -13.91
N GLY A 259 0.53 22.27 -14.53
CA GLY A 259 1.58 23.27 -14.30
C GLY A 259 1.58 23.86 -12.88
N TRP A 260 0.50 23.70 -12.12
CA TRP A 260 0.35 24.25 -10.76
C TRP A 260 0.59 23.22 -9.65
N LEU A 261 0.93 21.97 -9.98
CA LEU A 261 1.09 20.89 -8.99
C LEU A 261 2.19 21.19 -7.96
N PHE A 262 3.22 21.97 -8.33
CA PHE A 262 4.27 22.42 -7.42
C PHE A 262 3.74 23.09 -6.13
N ILE A 263 2.55 23.71 -6.18
CA ILE A 263 1.89 24.29 -4.99
C ILE A 263 1.64 23.23 -3.92
N ALA A 264 1.24 22.03 -4.33
CA ALA A 264 1.03 20.90 -3.44
C ALA A 264 2.34 20.13 -3.18
N ASP A 265 3.17 19.98 -4.21
CA ASP A 265 4.31 19.07 -4.19
C ASP A 265 5.50 19.61 -3.40
N ILE A 266 5.77 20.91 -3.45
CA ILE A 266 6.87 21.53 -2.70
C ILE A 266 6.64 21.41 -1.18
N PRO A 267 5.46 21.76 -0.63
CA PRO A 267 5.18 21.54 0.80
C PRO A 267 5.32 20.06 1.21
N MET A 268 4.81 19.13 0.41
CA MET A 268 4.94 17.69 0.68
C MET A 268 6.40 17.23 0.67
N ALA A 269 7.20 17.67 -0.32
CA ALA A 269 8.62 17.40 -0.39
C ALA A 269 9.37 17.95 0.83
N ALA A 270 9.08 19.20 1.23
CA ALA A 270 9.69 19.82 2.40
C ALA A 270 9.38 19.06 3.70
N VAL A 271 8.13 18.60 3.87
CA VAL A 271 7.72 17.78 5.01
C VAL A 271 8.43 16.42 5.00
N ALA A 272 8.50 15.75 3.85
CA ALA A 272 9.20 14.47 3.71
C ALA A 272 10.70 14.60 4.01
N LEU A 273 11.35 15.66 3.53
CA LEU A 273 12.76 15.95 3.83
C LEU A 273 12.96 16.27 5.32
N LEU A 274 12.10 17.11 5.90
CA LEU A 274 12.15 17.45 7.32
C LEU A 274 12.11 16.19 8.18
N HIS A 275 11.18 15.28 7.90
CA HIS A 275 11.07 14.03 8.65
C HIS A 275 12.25 13.08 8.40
N SER A 276 12.74 12.98 7.17
CA SER A 276 13.95 12.18 6.86
C SER A 276 15.17 12.65 7.67
N VAL A 277 15.35 13.97 7.80
CA VAL A 277 16.43 14.56 8.60
C VAL A 277 16.18 14.39 10.11
N ARG A 278 14.98 14.75 10.58
CA ARG A 278 14.64 14.74 12.01
C ARG A 278 14.53 13.35 12.61
N TRP A 279 14.14 12.36 11.81
CA TRP A 279 14.15 10.96 12.21
C TRP A 279 15.54 10.33 12.09
N GLN A 280 16.56 11.12 11.72
CA GLN A 280 17.96 10.74 11.73
C GLN A 280 18.24 9.55 10.77
N LEU A 281 17.82 9.66 9.51
CA LEU A 281 18.09 8.67 8.45
C LEU A 281 19.53 8.13 8.50
N HIS A 282 20.54 8.99 8.69
CA HIS A 282 21.94 8.54 8.79
C HIS A 282 22.23 7.56 9.95
N ARG A 283 21.54 7.66 11.11
CA ARG A 283 21.72 6.75 12.25
C ARG A 283 20.90 5.48 12.12
N SER A 284 19.90 5.44 11.24
CA SER A 284 19.09 4.25 11.02
C SER A 284 19.91 3.09 10.43
N PHE A 285 20.99 3.41 9.69
CA PHE A 285 21.92 2.45 9.08
C PHE A 285 22.65 1.52 10.07
N LYS A 286 22.53 1.74 11.38
CA LYS A 286 22.96 0.78 12.40
C LYS A 286 22.19 -0.55 12.32
N ASP A 287 20.92 -0.50 11.92
CA ASP A 287 20.06 -1.66 11.76
C ASP A 287 19.52 -1.74 10.33
N ARG A 288 19.62 -2.92 9.70
CA ARG A 288 19.26 -3.08 8.28
C ARG A 288 17.77 -2.85 8.02
N LEU A 289 16.92 -3.32 8.94
CA LEU A 289 15.47 -3.19 8.77
C LEU A 289 15.05 -1.72 8.92
N LEU A 290 15.58 -1.04 9.94
CA LEU A 290 15.30 0.39 10.14
C LEU A 290 15.83 1.23 8.97
N ALA A 291 17.03 0.92 8.46
CA ALA A 291 17.61 1.61 7.31
C ALA A 291 16.71 1.53 6.07
N VAL A 292 16.21 0.34 5.73
CA VAL A 292 15.33 0.15 4.57
C VAL A 292 14.04 0.96 4.71
N LEU A 293 13.43 0.99 5.90
CA LEU A 293 12.22 1.78 6.14
C LEU A 293 12.46 3.28 5.96
N HIS A 294 13.58 3.80 6.48
CA HIS A 294 13.93 5.21 6.31
C HIS A 294 14.33 5.55 4.87
N MET A 295 15.00 4.64 4.17
CA MET A 295 15.34 4.82 2.75
C MET A 295 14.09 4.83 1.87
N ALA A 296 13.14 3.93 2.11
CA ALA A 296 11.84 3.94 1.43
C ALA A 296 11.09 5.25 1.71
N PHE A 297 11.11 5.76 2.94
CA PHE A 297 10.52 7.06 3.24
C PHE A 297 11.26 8.23 2.55
N PHE A 298 12.58 8.14 2.39
CA PHE A 298 13.35 9.18 1.71
C PHE A 298 13.02 9.29 0.20
N TRP A 299 12.66 8.18 -0.45
CA TRP A 299 12.16 8.19 -1.83
C TRP A 299 10.90 9.04 -2.02
N LEU A 300 10.09 9.20 -0.96
CA LEU A 300 8.97 10.14 -0.98
C LEU A 300 9.43 11.57 -1.22
N PHE A 301 10.50 12.02 -0.56
CA PHE A 301 11.07 13.35 -0.82
C PHE A 301 11.57 13.45 -2.26
N ILE A 302 12.32 12.44 -2.74
CA ILE A 302 12.89 12.45 -4.10
C ILE A 302 11.77 12.58 -5.13
N GLY A 303 10.74 11.74 -5.05
CA GLY A 303 9.67 11.77 -6.04
C GLY A 303 8.81 13.02 -5.96
N MET A 304 8.50 13.55 -4.78
CA MET A 304 7.78 14.83 -4.65
C MET A 304 8.60 16.01 -5.19
N ALA A 305 9.93 15.98 -5.03
CA ALA A 305 10.83 16.96 -5.64
C ALA A 305 10.82 16.86 -7.17
N LEU A 306 10.84 15.64 -7.73
CA LEU A 306 10.74 15.42 -9.17
C LEU A 306 9.39 15.89 -9.74
N PHE A 307 8.28 15.66 -9.03
CA PHE A 307 6.97 16.19 -9.40
C PHE A 307 6.95 17.73 -9.39
N SER A 308 7.57 18.35 -8.38
CA SER A 308 7.69 19.81 -8.27
C SER A 308 8.50 20.39 -9.44
N ILE A 309 9.63 19.76 -9.79
CA ILE A 309 10.47 20.20 -10.91
C ILE A 309 9.71 20.05 -12.23
N GLN A 310 9.05 18.90 -12.44
CA GLN A 310 8.28 18.67 -13.67
C GLN A 310 7.16 19.70 -13.86
N SER A 311 6.38 20.00 -12.81
CA SER A 311 5.28 20.96 -12.91
C SER A 311 5.76 22.40 -13.09
N LEU A 312 6.87 22.80 -12.46
CA LEU A 312 7.49 24.10 -12.70
C LEU A 312 8.01 24.26 -14.13
N VAL A 313 8.68 23.23 -14.67
CA VAL A 313 9.15 23.24 -16.06
C VAL A 313 7.97 23.30 -17.02
N LEU A 314 6.92 22.52 -16.77
CA LEU A 314 5.69 22.56 -17.56
C LEU A 314 5.05 23.96 -17.55
N LEU A 315 5.02 24.64 -16.40
CA LEU A 315 4.46 25.99 -16.30
C LEU A 315 5.28 27.04 -17.04
N ILE A 316 6.61 26.96 -16.98
CA ILE A 316 7.52 27.98 -17.56
C ILE A 316 7.72 27.77 -19.06
N SER A 317 7.89 26.51 -19.48
CA SER A 317 8.28 26.16 -20.85
C SER A 317 7.18 25.51 -21.68
N GLY A 318 6.14 24.97 -21.03
CA GLY A 318 5.15 24.12 -21.70
C GLY A 318 5.61 22.68 -21.95
N GLU A 319 6.83 22.32 -21.53
CA GLU A 319 7.41 21.00 -21.78
C GLU A 319 7.20 20.02 -20.62
N TYR A 320 6.98 18.76 -20.96
CA TYR A 320 6.88 17.65 -20.01
C TYR A 320 8.14 16.79 -20.08
N ILE A 321 8.94 16.76 -19.00
CA ILE A 321 10.34 16.32 -19.07
C ILE A 321 10.65 14.95 -18.44
N PHE A 322 9.84 14.46 -17.51
CA PHE A 322 10.13 13.22 -16.78
C PHE A 322 9.08 12.14 -16.97
N ASP A 323 8.05 12.38 -17.77
CA ASP A 323 6.92 11.48 -17.95
C ASP A 323 6.37 10.94 -16.61
N LYS A 324 6.43 9.62 -16.43
CA LYS A 324 6.00 8.91 -15.21
C LYS A 324 7.16 8.65 -14.23
N ALA A 325 8.38 9.11 -14.48
CA ALA A 325 9.51 8.89 -13.59
C ALA A 325 9.28 9.42 -12.15
N PRO A 326 8.62 10.58 -11.93
CA PRO A 326 8.31 11.03 -10.56
C PRO A 326 7.39 10.06 -9.83
N LEU A 327 6.39 9.51 -10.52
CA LEU A 327 5.48 8.50 -9.98
C LEU A 327 6.24 7.22 -9.60
N HIS A 328 7.10 6.74 -10.49
CA HIS A 328 7.91 5.54 -10.25
C HIS A 328 8.86 5.74 -9.07
N ALA A 329 9.48 6.91 -8.94
CA ALA A 329 10.40 7.20 -7.84
C ALA A 329 9.74 7.10 -6.45
N ILE A 330 8.46 7.46 -6.32
CA ILE A 330 7.71 7.34 -5.06
C ILE A 330 7.24 5.89 -4.80
N SER A 331 7.01 5.12 -5.86
CA SER A 331 6.47 3.76 -5.77
C SER A 331 7.53 2.66 -5.69
N ILE A 332 8.81 3.01 -5.51
CA ILE A 332 9.93 2.10 -5.18
C ILE A 332 9.91 1.82 -3.68
#